data_AF-A0A3M1YPA2-F1
#
_entry.id   AF-A0A3M1YPA2-F1
#
_cell.length_a   1.000
_cell.length_b   1.000
_cell.length_c   1.000
_cell.angle_alpha   90.00
_cell.angle_beta   90.00
_cell.angle_gamma   90.00
#
_symmetry.space_group_name_H-M   'P 1'
#
loop_
_entity.id
_entity.type
_entity.pdbx_description
1 polymer ?
#
loop_
_entity_poly.entity_id
_entity_poly.type
_entity_poly.pdbx_seq_one_letter_code
_entity_poly.pdbx_strand_id
1 'polypeptide(L)'
;MPEKSLEEKLRQLDRYLDKEKYLLLTMAQLKKDFILSGLDFDYHEAPENLYAFLQEQITLMLDNNIEALRNLLYRIDVNVENIFKNPSSNIVEKIVQEIIKRSLQKVIIREHYRE
;
A
#
# COMPACT_ATOMS: atom_id res chain seq x y z
N MET A 1 32.26 -3.87 24.73
CA MET A 1 30.90 -4.11 25.27
C MET A 1 29.94 -4.27 24.09
N PRO A 2 29.56 -5.52 23.73
CA PRO A 2 28.69 -5.81 22.58
C PRO A 2 27.18 -5.65 22.85
N GLU A 3 26.73 -5.72 24.11
CA GLU A 3 25.30 -5.79 24.47
C GLU A 3 24.51 -4.51 24.18
N LYS A 4 25.11 -3.32 24.35
CA LYS A 4 24.44 -2.04 24.06
C LYS A 4 24.01 -1.91 22.59
N SER A 5 24.73 -2.55 21.66
CA SER A 5 24.40 -2.55 20.22
C SER A 5 23.18 -3.42 19.90
N LEU A 6 22.92 -4.46 20.69
CA LEU A 6 21.78 -5.36 20.49
C LEU A 6 20.48 -4.73 21.01
N GLU A 7 20.53 -4.10 22.18
CA GLU A 7 19.38 -3.40 22.78
C GLU A 7 18.91 -2.22 21.92
N GLU A 8 19.82 -1.47 21.32
CA GLU A 8 19.49 -0.39 20.37
C GLU A 8 18.83 -0.93 19.10
N LYS A 9 19.29 -2.08 18.59
CA LYS A 9 18.67 -2.77 17.45
C LYS A 9 17.29 -3.33 17.79
N LEU A 10 17.11 -3.87 19.00
CA LEU A 10 15.81 -4.36 19.47
C LEU A 10 14.82 -3.22 19.66
N ARG A 11 15.22 -2.09 20.26
CA ARG A 11 14.39 -0.88 20.33
C ARG A 11 14.07 -0.30 18.96
N GLN A 12 14.99 -0.38 18.00
CA GLN A 12 14.69 -0.04 16.61
C GLN A 12 13.64 -0.99 16.04
N LEU A 13 13.79 -2.30 16.24
CA LEU A 13 12.82 -3.31 15.81
C LEU A 13 11.45 -3.09 16.43
N ASP A 14 11.36 -2.78 17.73
CA ASP A 14 10.10 -2.50 18.43
C ASP A 14 9.33 -1.33 17.80
N ARG A 15 10.05 -0.30 17.32
CA ARG A 15 9.44 0.81 16.56
C ARG A 15 8.92 0.42 15.17
N TYR A 16 9.39 -0.70 14.61
CA TYR A 16 8.85 -1.33 13.39
C TYR A 16 7.84 -2.45 13.68
N LEU A 17 7.70 -2.88 14.95
CA LEU A 17 6.85 -3.99 15.36
C LEU A 17 5.44 -3.55 15.79
N ASP A 18 5.14 -2.25 15.80
CA ASP A 18 3.77 -1.74 15.94
C ASP A 18 3.01 -1.95 14.61
N LYS A 19 2.81 -3.23 14.29
CA LYS A 19 2.18 -3.71 13.05
C LYS A 19 0.78 -3.15 12.90
N GLU A 20 0.05 -3.02 14.01
CA GLU A 20 -1.30 -2.46 14.03
C GLU A 20 -1.30 -0.98 13.65
N LYS A 21 -0.40 -0.17 14.24
CA LYS A 21 -0.23 1.23 13.83
C LYS A 21 0.10 1.36 12.34
N TYR A 22 1.08 0.61 11.83
CA TYR A 22 1.46 0.68 10.42
C TYR A 22 0.35 0.24 9.48
N LEU A 23 -0.45 -0.75 9.88
CA LEU A 23 -1.61 -1.20 9.13
C LEU A 23 -2.66 -0.09 9.02
N LEU A 24 -3.05 0.51 10.14
CA LEU A 24 -4.03 1.61 10.18
C LEU A 24 -3.54 2.83 9.37
N LEU A 25 -2.27 3.21 9.52
CA LEU A 25 -1.68 4.31 8.75
C LEU A 25 -1.61 4.01 7.25
N THR A 26 -1.35 2.76 6.88
CA THR A 26 -1.34 2.33 5.48
C THR A 26 -2.75 2.37 4.90
N MET A 27 -3.76 1.93 5.64
CA MET A 27 -5.17 2.06 5.25
C MET A 27 -5.58 3.52 5.07
N ALA A 28 -5.17 4.40 5.99
CA ALA A 28 -5.44 5.83 5.87
C ALA A 28 -4.76 6.45 4.64
N GLN A 29 -3.53 6.01 4.32
CA GLN A 29 -2.83 6.44 3.12
C GLN A 29 -3.52 5.97 1.84
N LEU A 30 -3.96 4.70 1.79
CA LEU A 30 -4.72 4.15 0.67
C LEU A 30 -6.03 4.93 0.46
N LYS A 31 -6.80 5.14 1.52
CA LYS A 31 -8.03 5.93 1.47
C LYS A 31 -7.79 7.31 0.87
N LYS A 32 -6.73 7.99 1.31
CA LYS A 32 -6.35 9.30 0.77
C LYS A 32 -6.03 9.24 -0.72
N ASP A 33 -5.25 8.25 -1.16
CA ASP A 33 -4.83 8.14 -2.56
C ASP A 33 -6.02 7.79 -3.48
N PHE A 34 -6.97 6.99 -3.03
CA PHE A 34 -8.23 6.73 -3.74
C PHE A 34 -9.07 8.00 -3.89
N ILE A 35 -9.33 8.72 -2.80
CA ILE A 35 -10.11 9.96 -2.83
C ILE A 35 -9.46 11.01 -3.74
N LEU A 36 -8.12 11.17 -3.67
CA LEU A 36 -7.37 12.09 -4.53
C LEU A 36 -7.29 11.65 -6.01
N SER A 37 -7.74 10.44 -6.31
CA SER A 37 -7.88 9.90 -7.66
C SER A 37 -9.34 9.96 -8.14
N GLY A 38 -10.25 10.57 -7.36
CA GLY A 38 -11.68 10.65 -7.66
C GLY A 38 -12.43 9.34 -7.46
N LEU A 39 -11.88 8.43 -6.64
CA LEU A 39 -12.47 7.13 -6.34
C LEU A 39 -13.01 7.11 -4.92
N ASP A 40 -14.11 6.40 -4.74
CA ASP A 40 -14.60 6.08 -3.41
C ASP A 40 -13.72 5.02 -2.74
N PHE A 41 -13.57 5.15 -1.43
CA PHE A 41 -12.90 4.17 -0.58
C PHE A 41 -13.81 3.85 0.59
N ASP A 42 -14.89 3.13 0.26
CA ASP A 42 -15.92 2.71 1.21
C ASP A 42 -15.52 1.39 1.89
N TYR A 43 -14.36 1.41 2.54
CA TYR A 43 -13.85 0.26 3.27
C TYR A 43 -14.00 0.48 4.77
N HIS A 44 -14.91 -0.28 5.38
CA HIS A 44 -15.26 -0.22 6.79
C HIS A 44 -14.98 -1.54 7.54
N GLU A 45 -14.38 -2.51 6.86
CA GLU A 45 -14.15 -3.85 7.40
C GLU A 45 -12.83 -3.99 8.18
N ALA A 46 -12.64 -5.17 8.78
CA ALA A 46 -11.45 -5.54 9.52
C ALA A 46 -10.23 -5.61 8.59
N PRO A 47 -9.05 -5.07 9.00
CA PRO A 47 -7.88 -4.93 8.13
C PRO A 47 -7.43 -6.17 7.36
N GLU A 48 -7.69 -7.38 7.86
CA GLU A 48 -7.44 -8.63 7.14
C GLU A 48 -8.12 -8.72 5.77
N ASN A 49 -9.26 -8.04 5.59
CA ASN A 49 -10.03 -8.06 4.34
C ASN A 49 -9.55 -7.02 3.32
N LEU A 50 -8.59 -6.16 3.68
CA LEU A 50 -8.12 -5.06 2.83
C LEU A 50 -7.58 -5.58 1.50
N TYR A 51 -6.89 -6.72 1.53
CA TYR A 51 -6.32 -7.34 0.34
C TYR A 51 -7.42 -7.75 -0.64
N ALA A 52 -8.46 -8.43 -0.15
CA ALA A 52 -9.59 -8.88 -0.96
C ALA A 52 -10.36 -7.70 -1.54
N PHE A 53 -10.62 -6.67 -0.71
CA PHE A 53 -11.22 -5.41 -1.17
C PHE A 53 -10.42 -4.78 -2.32
N LEU A 54 -9.10 -4.63 -2.16
CA LEU A 54 -8.26 -4.07 -3.21
C LEU A 54 -8.26 -4.94 -4.47
N GLN A 55 -8.26 -6.28 -4.35
CA GLN A 55 -8.38 -7.15 -5.52
C GLN A 55 -9.68 -6.91 -6.28
N GLU A 56 -10.80 -6.77 -5.59
CA GLU A 56 -12.09 -6.47 -6.19
C GLU A 56 -12.08 -5.11 -6.91
N GLN A 57 -11.65 -4.05 -6.22
CA GLN A 57 -11.60 -2.71 -6.81
C GLN A 57 -10.68 -2.64 -8.04
N ILE A 58 -9.52 -3.29 -7.99
CA ILE A 58 -8.59 -3.31 -9.11
C ILE A 58 -9.14 -4.13 -10.28
N THR A 59 -9.82 -5.25 -10.02
CA THR A 59 -10.50 -6.04 -11.05
C THR A 59 -11.60 -5.21 -11.73
N LEU A 60 -12.46 -4.56 -10.93
CA LEU A 60 -13.52 -3.70 -11.45
C LEU A 60 -12.98 -2.57 -12.33
N MET A 61 -11.89 -1.91 -11.92
CA MET A 61 -11.28 -0.86 -12.73
C MET A 61 -10.56 -1.40 -13.97
N LEU A 62 -9.90 -2.57 -13.89
CA LEU A 62 -9.32 -3.21 -15.07
C LEU A 62 -10.38 -3.49 -16.14
N ASP A 63 -11.53 -4.01 -15.73
CA ASP A 63 -12.59 -4.44 -16.64
C ASP A 63 -13.43 -3.27 -17.16
N ASN A 64 -13.67 -2.25 -16.32
CA ASN A 64 -14.68 -1.23 -16.62
C ASN A 64 -14.10 0.20 -16.75
N ASN A 65 -12.93 0.49 -16.17
CA ASN A 65 -12.40 1.86 -16.15
C ASN A 65 -10.86 1.88 -15.98
N ILE A 66 -10.15 1.50 -17.03
CA ILE A 66 -8.68 1.41 -17.00
C ILE A 66 -8.00 2.76 -16.72
N GLU A 67 -8.62 3.87 -17.11
CA GLU A 67 -8.09 5.22 -16.86
C GLU A 67 -8.15 5.58 -15.38
N ALA A 68 -9.23 5.23 -14.68
CA ALA A 68 -9.30 5.36 -13.22
C ALA A 68 -8.18 4.57 -12.54
N LEU A 69 -7.92 3.35 -13.00
CA LEU A 69 -6.81 2.54 -12.49
C LEU A 69 -5.46 3.23 -12.75
N ARG A 70 -5.20 3.72 -13.96
CA ARG A 70 -3.96 4.44 -14.29
C ARG A 70 -3.74 5.66 -13.39
N ASN A 71 -4.80 6.45 -13.16
CA ASN A 71 -4.74 7.63 -12.30
C ASN A 71 -4.40 7.26 -10.85
N LEU A 72 -5.03 6.22 -10.31
CA LEU A 72 -4.73 5.70 -8.98
C LEU A 72 -3.27 5.24 -8.87
N LEU A 73 -2.80 4.46 -9.85
CA LEU A 73 -1.43 3.94 -9.84
C LEU A 73 -0.39 5.04 -9.92
N TYR A 74 -0.63 6.06 -10.74
CA TYR A 74 0.22 7.25 -10.81
C TYR A 74 0.28 7.98 -9.46
N ARG A 75 -0.87 8.20 -8.80
CA ARG A 75 -0.94 8.83 -7.48
C ARG A 75 -0.15 8.07 -6.40
N ILE A 76 -0.20 6.74 -6.45
CA ILE A 76 0.48 5.86 -5.49
C ILE A 76 1.97 5.69 -5.83
N ASP A 77 2.44 6.24 -6.96
CA ASP A 77 3.79 6.08 -7.52
C ASP A 77 4.10 4.64 -7.96
N VAL A 78 3.09 3.87 -8.39
CA VAL A 78 3.28 2.52 -8.91
C VAL A 78 3.69 2.57 -10.38
N ASN A 79 4.90 2.12 -10.70
CA ASN A 79 5.34 1.99 -12.09
C ASN A 79 4.77 0.72 -12.72
N VAL A 80 3.70 0.89 -13.48
CA VAL A 80 2.94 -0.20 -14.10
C VAL A 80 3.26 -0.43 -15.57
N GLU A 81 4.19 0.32 -16.15
CA GLU A 81 4.59 0.08 -17.54
C GLU A 81 5.04 -1.37 -17.76
N ASN A 82 5.78 -1.94 -16.82
CA ASN A 82 6.23 -3.33 -16.91
C ASN A 82 5.11 -4.34 -16.62
N ILE A 83 4.11 -3.94 -15.82
CA ILE A 83 2.97 -4.80 -15.44
C ILE A 83 2.01 -4.97 -16.61
N PHE A 84 1.71 -3.88 -17.34
CA PHE A 84 0.83 -3.92 -18.50
C PHE A 84 1.50 -4.41 -19.78
N LYS A 85 2.83 -4.30 -19.91
CA LYS A 85 3.57 -4.80 -21.10
C LYS A 85 3.56 -6.33 -21.22
N ASN A 86 3.48 -7.06 -20.10
CA ASN A 86 3.44 -8.52 -20.07
C ASN A 86 2.31 -9.01 -19.13
N PRO A 87 1.04 -8.94 -19.58
CA PRO A 87 -0.09 -9.36 -18.76
C PRO A 87 0.00 -10.86 -18.49
N SER A 88 0.38 -11.21 -17.27
CA SER A 88 0.27 -12.57 -16.73
C SER A 88 -1.09 -12.76 -16.05
N SER A 89 -1.49 -14.02 -15.83
CA SER A 89 -2.76 -14.36 -15.15
C SER A 89 -2.91 -13.77 -13.74
N ASN A 90 -1.84 -13.26 -13.14
CA ASN A 90 -1.80 -12.66 -11.81
C ASN A 90 -1.60 -11.13 -11.83
N ILE A 91 -2.00 -10.43 -12.90
CA ILE A 91 -1.83 -8.98 -13.00
C ILE A 91 -2.48 -8.20 -11.85
N VAL A 92 -3.71 -8.57 -11.45
CA VAL A 92 -4.44 -7.96 -10.32
C VAL A 92 -3.62 -8.09 -9.03
N GLU A 93 -3.14 -9.30 -8.76
CA GLU A 93 -2.37 -9.61 -7.56
C GLU A 93 -1.09 -8.76 -7.48
N LYS A 94 -0.35 -8.67 -8.58
CA LYS A 94 0.86 -7.84 -8.67
C LYS A 94 0.58 -6.36 -8.42
N ILE A 95 -0.53 -5.85 -8.97
CA ILE A 95 -0.94 -4.46 -8.77
C ILE A 95 -1.27 -4.21 -7.29
N VAL A 96 -2.08 -5.07 -6.67
CA VAL A 96 -2.46 -4.94 -5.26
C VAL A 96 -1.23 -4.97 -4.35
N GLN A 97 -0.30 -5.90 -4.59
CA GLN A 97 0.94 -6.00 -3.82
C GLN A 97 1.79 -4.73 -3.93
N GLU A 98 1.96 -4.17 -5.13
CA GLU A 98 2.73 -2.94 -5.30
C GLU A 98 2.02 -1.72 -4.70
N ILE A 99 0.69 -1.62 -4.79
CA ILE A 99 -0.10 -0.57 -4.14
C ILE A 99 0.12 -0.57 -2.62
N ILE A 100 -0.02 -1.74 -1.98
CA ILE A 100 0.17 -1.88 -0.53
C ILE A 100 1.61 -1.54 -0.15
N LYS A 101 2.58 -2.12 -0.88
CA LYS A 101 4.01 -1.89 -0.65
C LYS A 101 4.38 -0.41 -0.73
N ARG A 102 3.97 0.30 -1.78
CA ARG A 102 4.26 1.73 -1.95
C ARG A 102 3.58 2.57 -0.86
N SER A 103 2.34 2.25 -0.51
CA SER A 103 1.61 2.95 0.56
C SER A 103 2.30 2.78 1.92
N LEU A 104 2.71 1.55 2.25
CA LEU A 104 3.47 1.27 3.47
C LEU A 104 4.83 1.97 3.48
N GLN A 105 5.57 1.96 2.36
CA GLN A 105 6.84 2.68 2.24
C GLN A 105 6.68 4.18 2.52
N LYS A 106 5.64 4.81 1.95
CA LYS A 106 5.32 6.23 2.23
C LYS A 106 5.04 6.45 3.71
N VAL A 107 4.30 5.56 4.37
CA VAL A 107 4.04 5.63 5.80
C VAL A 107 5.34 5.52 6.60
N ILE A 108 6.14 4.48 6.38
CA ILE A 108 7.42 4.25 7.08
C ILE A 108 8.35 5.47 6.92
N ILE A 109 8.48 6.01 5.71
CA ILE A 109 9.32 7.19 5.45
C ILE A 109 8.84 8.38 6.29
N ARG A 110 7.52 8.63 6.35
CA ARG A 110 6.98 9.76 7.13
C ARG A 110 7.13 9.57 8.63
N GLU A 111 6.98 8.35 9.13
CA GLU A 111 7.06 8.07 10.57
C GLU A 111 8.50 8.06 11.09
N HIS A 112 9.50 7.78 10.24
CA HIS A 112 10.88 7.61 10.66
C HIS A 112 11.87 8.65 10.13
N TYR A 113 11.52 9.40 9.09
CA TYR A 113 12.46 10.28 8.37
C TYR A 113 11.91 11.69 8.09
N ARG A 114 10.76 12.07 8.67
CA ARG A 114 10.37 13.49 8.72
C ARG A 114 11.06 14.17 9.91
N GLU A 115 12.09 14.95 9.62
CA GLU A 115 12.55 16.05 10.49
C GLU A 115 11.57 17.23 10.42
#